data_AF-A0A0B7BM42-F1
#
_entry.id   AF-A0A0B7BM42-F1
#
_cell.length_a   1.000
_cell.length_b   1.000
_cell.length_c   1.000
_cell.angle_alpha   90.00
_cell.angle_beta   90.00
_cell.angle_gamma   90.00
#
_symmetry.space_group_name_H-M   'P 1'
#
loop_
_entity.id
_entity.type
_entity.pdbx_description
1 polymer ?
#
loop_
_entity_poly.entity_id
_entity_poly.type
_entity_poly.pdbx_seq_one_letter_code
_entity_poly.pdbx_strand_id
1 'polypeptide(L)' 'HYERSSKVDSMQWKHPGSPGPRGFKTRVSAGRVVVTAFFYHGGLLLADFGEPGVNISAAHYRDTLDKLHKAIRAE' A
#
# COMPACT_ATOMS: atom_id res chain seq x y z
N HIS A 1 -16.61 24.43 0.12
CA HIS A 1 -16.04 24.82 1.42
C HIS A 1 -15.77 23.54 2.20
N TYR A 2 -14.53 23.28 2.64
CA TYR A 2 -14.16 22.11 3.43
C TYR A 2 -13.72 22.57 4.80
N GLU A 3 -14.46 22.21 5.85
CA GLU A 3 -14.05 22.43 7.22
C GLU A 3 -13.18 21.27 7.71
N ARG A 4 -12.00 21.62 8.23
CA ARG A 4 -11.05 20.66 8.77
C ARG A 4 -11.51 20.34 10.21
N SER A 5 -11.98 19.12 10.46
CA SER A 5 -12.38 18.73 11.82
C SER A 5 -11.17 18.78 12.78
N SER A 6 -11.41 19.19 14.02
CA SER A 6 -10.36 19.25 15.04
C SER A 6 -10.16 17.87 15.68
N LYS A 7 -8.96 17.62 16.22
CA LYS A 7 -8.68 16.37 16.93
C LYS A 7 -9.65 16.15 18.11
N VAL A 8 -10.11 17.24 18.73
CA VAL A 8 -11.05 17.25 19.85
C VAL A 8 -12.42 16.71 19.42
N ASP A 9 -12.87 17.06 18.21
CA ASP A 9 -14.16 16.57 17.67
C ASP A 9 -14.12 15.06 17.37
N SER A 10 -12.92 14.51 17.14
CA SER A 10 -12.70 13.09 16.87
C SER A 10 -12.41 12.23 18.12
N MET A 11 -12.38 12.83 19.32
CA MET A 11 -12.10 12.11 20.56
C MET A 11 -13.33 11.34 21.05
N GLN A 12 -13.15 10.05 21.34
CA GLN A 12 -14.12 9.29 22.11
C GLN A 12 -14.06 9.72 23.57
N TRP A 13 -15.12 10.36 24.07
CA TRP A 13 -15.27 10.67 25.48
C TRP A 13 -15.44 9.36 26.28
N LYS A 14 -14.51 9.06 27.18
CA LYS A 14 -14.54 7.89 28.05
C LYS A 14 -14.27 8.26 29.51
N HIS A 15 -14.72 7.41 30.42
CA HIS A 15 -14.52 7.59 31.87
C HIS A 15 -13.01 7.64 32.23
N PRO A 16 -12.57 8.48 33.18
CA PRO A 16 -11.14 8.62 33.54
C PRO A 16 -10.44 7.32 33.96
N GLY A 17 -11.18 6.39 34.57
CA GLY A 17 -10.66 5.06 34.94
C GLY A 17 -10.72 4.00 33.84
N SER A 18 -11.19 4.36 32.64
CA SER A 18 -11.31 3.40 31.54
C SER A 18 -9.98 3.25 30.79
N PRO A 19 -9.65 2.05 30.29
CA PRO A 19 -8.49 1.88 29.43
C PRO A 19 -8.66 2.73 28.16
N GLY A 20 -7.59 3.42 27.78
CA GLY A 20 -7.56 4.26 26.58
C GLY A 20 -7.99 3.48 25.33
N PRO A 21 -8.47 4.16 24.27
CA PRO A 21 -8.81 3.52 23.02
C PRO A 21 -7.65 2.61 22.58
N ARG A 22 -7.95 1.32 22.42
CA ARG A 22 -6.96 0.36 21.92
C ARG A 22 -6.72 0.75 20.47
N GLY A 23 -5.60 1.42 20.21
CA GLY A 23 -5.20 1.75 18.84
C GLY A 23 -5.24 0.50 17.98
N PHE A 24 -5.52 0.67 16.68
CA PHE A 24 -5.47 -0.45 15.75
C PHE A 24 -4.09 -1.10 15.90
N LYS A 25 -4.07 -2.31 16.48
CA LYS A 25 -2.83 -3.07 16.54
C LYS A 25 -2.53 -3.37 15.08
N THR A 26 -1.53 -2.71 14.52
CA THR A 26 -0.91 -3.11 13.26
C THR A 26 -0.26 -4.46 13.52
N ARG A 27 -1.08 -5.51 13.60
CA ARG A 27 -0.62 -6.89 13.74
C ARG A 27 0.14 -7.17 12.46
N VAL A 28 1.42 -7.52 12.53
CA VAL A 28 2.28 -7.93 11.39
C VAL A 28 1.81 -9.28 10.81
N SER A 29 0.56 -9.67 11.05
CA SER A 29 0.09 -11.05 10.86
C SER A 29 -0.75 -11.23 9.59
N ALA A 30 -0.55 -10.40 8.58
CA ALA A 30 -1.10 -10.66 7.27
C ALA A 30 0.08 -10.47 6.32
N GLY A 31 0.50 -11.55 5.66
CA GLY A 31 1.60 -11.53 4.71
C GLY A 31 1.39 -10.36 3.75
N ARG A 32 2.26 -9.35 3.84
CA ARG A 32 2.19 -8.19 2.96
C ARG A 32 2.68 -8.63 1.59
N VAL A 33 1.82 -8.54 0.59
CA VAL A 33 2.19 -8.63 -0.82
C VAL A 33 2.57 -7.23 -1.28
N VAL A 34 3.70 -7.12 -1.97
CA VAL A 34 4.12 -5.88 -2.64
C VAL A 34 3.76 -6.00 -4.12
N VAL A 35 3.18 -4.95 -4.69
CA VAL A 35 2.82 -4.91 -6.10
C VAL A 35 3.59 -3.79 -6.78
N THR A 36 4.21 -4.12 -7.92
CA THR A 36 4.81 -3.14 -8.83
C THR A 36 3.89 -3.00 -10.03
N ALA A 37 3.25 -1.83 -10.19
CA ALA A 37 2.32 -1.57 -11.28
C ALA A 37 2.81 -0.41 -12.16
N PHE A 38 2.80 -0.62 -13.47
CA PHE A 38 3.06 0.37 -14.50
C PHE A 38 1.78 0.65 -15.28
N PHE A 39 1.47 1.91 -15.49
CA PHE A 39 0.26 2.36 -16.18
C PHE A 39 0.57 3.56 -17.07
N TYR A 40 -0.26 3.75 -18.09
CA TYR A 40 -0.23 4.88 -19.02
C TYR A 40 -1.63 5.45 -19.20
N HIS A 41 -1.79 6.45 -20.07
CA HIS A 41 -3.08 7.12 -20.28
C HIS A 41 -4.22 6.17 -20.71
N GLY A 42 -3.90 5.04 -21.34
CA GLY A 42 -4.85 4.02 -21.78
C GLY A 42 -5.14 2.92 -20.76
N GLY A 43 -4.41 2.88 -19.64
CA GLY A 43 -4.67 1.92 -18.56
C GLY A 43 -3.43 1.25 -17.99
N LEU A 44 -3.64 0.07 -17.41
CA LEU A 44 -2.59 -0.73 -16.77
C LEU A 44 -1.76 -1.46 -17.84
N LEU A 45 -0.45 -1.24 -17.82
CA LEU A 45 0.49 -1.85 -18.76
C LEU A 45 1.12 -3.13 -18.20
N LEU A 46 1.48 -3.12 -16.91
CA LEU A 46 2.07 -4.27 -16.23
C LEU A 46 1.74 -4.23 -14.74
N ALA A 47 1.38 -5.36 -14.15
CA ALA A 47 1.33 -5.54 -12.70
C ALA A 47 2.08 -6.80 -12.30
N ASP A 48 3.11 -6.64 -11.49
CA ASP A 48 3.96 -7.72 -10.96
C ASP A 48 3.72 -7.82 -9.45
N PHE A 49 3.28 -9.00 -9.01
CA PHE A 49 2.95 -9.29 -7.62
C PHE A 49 4.14 -10.03 -6.98
N GLY A 50 4.78 -9.38 -6.02
CA GLY A 50 5.85 -9.97 -5.23
C GLY A 50 5.33 -11.00 -4.23
N GLU A 51 6.19 -11.93 -3.83
CA GLU A 51 5.84 -12.93 -2.82
C GLU A 51 5.54 -12.29 -1.46
N PRO A 52 4.60 -12.84 -0.68
CA PRO A 52 4.28 -12.32 0.64
C PRO A 52 5.51 -12.26 1.56
N GLY A 53 5.81 -11.09 2.11
CA GLY A 53 6.94 -10.89 3.02
C GLY A 53 8.30 -10.67 2.35
N VAL A 54 8.37 -10.65 1.02
CA VAL A 54 9.59 -10.34 0.26
C VAL A 54 9.55 -8.89 -0.21
N ASN A 55 10.64 -8.17 0.00
CA ASN A 55 10.82 -6.82 -0.55
C ASN A 55 11.32 -6.90 -2.00
N ILE A 56 11.01 -5.89 -2.80
CA ILE A 56 11.52 -5.76 -4.17
C ILE A 56 13.05 -5.60 -4.10
N SER A 57 13.78 -6.65 -4.48
CA SER A 57 15.23 -6.60 -4.63
C SER A 57 15.59 -5.94 -5.97
N ALA A 58 16.82 -5.46 -6.09
CA ALA A 58 17.30 -4.88 -7.35
C ALA A 58 17.30 -5.91 -8.50
N ALA A 59 17.58 -7.18 -8.21
CA ALA A 59 17.54 -8.25 -9.20
C ALA A 59 16.10 -8.48 -9.70
N HIS A 60 15.16 -8.62 -8.77
CA HIS A 60 13.74 -8.77 -9.11
C HIS A 60 13.22 -7.59 -9.93
N TYR A 61 13.58 -6.36 -9.54
CA TYR A 61 13.15 -5.17 -10.26
C TYR A 61 13.72 -5.08 -11.68
N ARG A 62 14.95 -5.54 -11.91
CA ARG A 62 15.51 -5.63 -13.27
C ARG A 62 14.68 -6.56 -14.15
N ASP A 63 14.30 -7.72 -13.63
CA ASP A 63 13.45 -8.67 -14.35
C ASP A 63 12.07 -8.05 -14.66
N THR A 64 11.49 -7.30 -13.73
CA THR A 64 10.24 -6.56 -13.95
C THR A 64 10.40 -5.50 -15.05
N LEU A 65 11.54 -4.80 -15.12
CA LEU A 65 11.80 -3.82 -16.18
C LEU A 65 12.00 -4.49 -17.55
N ASP A 66 12.62 -5.66 -17.61
CA ASP A 66 12.71 -6.42 -18.87
C ASP A 66 11.33 -6.87 -19.36
N LYS A 67 10.42 -7.26 -18.44
CA LYS A 67 9.01 -7.54 -18.76
C LYS A 67 8.32 -6.27 -19.27
N LEU A 68 8.52 -5.13 -18.61
CA LEU A 68 7.95 -3.85 -19.01
C LEU A 68 8.40 -3.45 -20.42
N HIS A 69 9.70 -3.57 -20.73
CA HIS A 69 10.23 -3.21 -22.04
C HIS A 69 9.65 -4.07 -23.16
N LYS A 70 9.38 -5.35 -22.88
CA LYS A 70 8.65 -6.24 -23.80
C LYS A 70 7.19 -5.83 -23.96
N ALA A 71 6.51 -5.47 -22.87
CA ALA A 71 5.13 -5.02 -22.90
C ALA A 71 4.96 -3.73 -23.74
N ILE A 72 5.86 -2.76 -23.58
CA ILE A 72 5.86 -1.51 -24.36
C ILE A 72 6.05 -1.79 -25.86
N ARG A 73 6.87 -2.78 -26.22
CA ARG A 73 7.12 -3.14 -27.63
C ARG A 73 6.00 -3.96 -28.26
N ALA A 74 5.11 -4.53 -27.44
CA ALA A 74 4.00 -5.35 -27.89
C ALA A 74 2.72 -4.53 -28.10
N GLU A 75 2.67 -3.30 -27.57
CA GLU A 75 1.68 -2.28 -27.96
C GLU A 75 1.99 -1.68 -29.34
#